data_AF-E7S8T3-F1
#
_entry.id   AF-E7S8T3-F1
#
_cell.length_a   1.000
_cell.length_b   1.000
_cell.length_c   1.000
_cell.angle_alpha   90.00
_cell.angle_beta   90.00
_cell.angle_gamma   90.00
#
_symmetry.space_group_name_H-M   'P 1'
#
loop_
_entity.id
_entity.type
_entity.pdbx_description
1 polymer ?
#
loop_
_entity_poly.entity_id
_entity_poly.type
_entity_poly.pdbx_seq_one_letter_code
_entity_poly.pdbx_strand_id
1 'polypeptide(L)'
;MKKNPIYMYVLLALSAMGTLLTAQSFFGLAKVELTDEMAASLNLTTALEREEYKAFLEKLIVALRGPIAWLLLSLLIGGLIAVAYFFLSKKDIVKATYAYMGQIGAFVLMSLHNFLSYRSSMSVITSDKLRTLLQASSLYALVLSVVVALVYLGILLYKLKNRPASDLQA
;
A
#
# COMPACT_ATOMS: atom_id res chain seq x y z
N MET A 1 12.77 30.42 16.81
CA MET A 1 11.47 29.73 16.82
C MET A 1 11.64 28.33 16.25
N LYS A 2 11.30 27.28 16.99
CA LYS A 2 11.32 25.89 16.48
C LYS A 2 10.27 25.79 15.37
N LYS A 3 10.68 25.57 14.11
CA LYS A 3 9.74 25.46 13.00
C LYS A 3 8.95 24.16 13.17
N ASN A 4 7.62 24.25 13.17
CA ASN A 4 6.78 23.06 13.20
C ASN A 4 7.10 22.18 11.99
N PRO A 5 7.30 20.87 12.17
CA PRO A 5 7.66 19.97 11.09
C PRO A 5 6.42 19.63 10.25
N ILE A 6 5.91 20.61 9.49
CA ILE A 6 4.69 20.48 8.67
C ILE A 6 4.75 19.25 7.75
N TYR A 7 5.93 18.96 7.19
CA TYR A 7 6.15 17.79 6.33
C TYR A 7 5.74 16.48 7.01
N MET A 8 5.99 16.32 8.32
CA MET A 8 5.65 15.10 9.06
C MET A 8 4.14 14.92 9.19
N TYR A 9 3.39 16.01 9.39
CA TYR A 9 1.92 15.97 9.40
C TYR A 9 1.35 15.56 8.05
N VAL A 10 1.85 16.16 6.97
CA VAL A 10 1.41 15.85 5.60
C VAL A 10 1.70 14.39 5.26
N LEU A 11 2.92 13.94 5.51
CA LEU A 11 3.29 12.55 5.29
C LEU A 11 2.39 11.63 6.11
N LEU A 12 2.25 11.86 7.42
CA LEU A 12 1.43 11.02 8.31
C LEU A 12 -0.02 10.91 7.83
N ALA A 13 -0.65 12.01 7.43
CA ALA A 13 -2.01 12.01 6.90
C ALA A 13 -2.13 11.19 5.61
N LEU A 14 -1.25 11.41 4.64
CA LEU A 14 -1.26 10.66 3.38
C LEU A 14 -0.97 9.18 3.59
N SER A 15 -0.05 8.82 4.48
CA SER A 15 0.20 7.42 4.85
C SER A 15 -1.00 6.79 5.55
N ALA A 16 -1.69 7.51 6.42
CA ALA A 16 -2.91 7.00 7.05
C ALA A 16 -3.99 6.70 5.99
N MET A 17 -4.19 7.61 5.03
CA MET A 17 -5.11 7.37 3.91
C MET A 17 -4.69 6.15 3.08
N GLY A 18 -3.41 6.05 2.71
CA GLY A 18 -2.89 4.90 1.96
C GLY A 18 -3.05 3.57 2.71
N THR A 19 -2.80 3.56 4.02
CA THR A 19 -3.02 2.38 4.88
C THR A 19 -4.49 1.99 4.92
N LEU A 20 -5.43 2.94 5.02
CA LEU A 20 -6.87 2.64 4.99
C LEU A 20 -7.30 2.04 3.64
N LEU A 21 -6.83 2.63 2.54
CA LEU A 21 -7.09 2.11 1.18
C LEU A 21 -6.48 0.72 0.98
N THR A 22 -5.39 0.38 1.67
CA THR A 22 -4.81 -0.96 1.62
C THR A 22 -5.59 -1.93 2.49
N ALA A 23 -5.98 -1.50 3.69
CA ALA A 23 -6.71 -2.31 4.67
C ALA A 23 -8.09 -2.73 4.15
N GLN A 24 -8.74 -1.91 3.31
CA GLN A 24 -10.07 -2.25 2.76
C GLN A 24 -10.09 -3.62 2.06
N SER A 25 -9.00 -4.02 1.39
CA SER A 25 -8.91 -5.30 0.67
C SER A 25 -8.93 -6.52 1.60
N PHE A 26 -8.66 -6.33 2.90
CA PHE A 26 -8.68 -7.38 3.92
C PHE A 26 -10.08 -7.67 4.44
N PHE A 27 -11.03 -6.75 4.25
CA PHE A 27 -12.39 -6.85 4.77
C PHE A 27 -13.40 -7.02 3.64
N GLY A 28 -14.51 -7.71 3.89
CA GLY A 28 -15.58 -7.97 2.91
C GLY A 28 -15.77 -9.45 2.57
N LEU A 29 -16.77 -9.74 1.74
CA LEU A 29 -17.13 -11.11 1.38
C LEU A 29 -16.02 -11.80 0.56
N ALA A 30 -15.85 -13.11 0.76
CA ALA A 30 -14.89 -13.92 0.01
C ALA A 30 -15.39 -14.25 -1.41
N LYS A 31 -16.71 -14.23 -1.61
CA LYS A 31 -17.36 -14.41 -2.92
C LYS A 31 -17.60 -13.05 -3.54
N VAL A 32 -17.30 -12.96 -4.83
CA VAL A 32 -17.42 -11.70 -5.58
C VAL A 32 -18.61 -11.77 -6.51
N GLU A 33 -19.49 -10.77 -6.40
CA GLU A 33 -20.50 -10.50 -7.41
C GLU A 33 -19.92 -9.50 -8.41
N LEU A 34 -19.88 -9.89 -9.67
CA LEU A 34 -19.41 -9.03 -10.75
C LEU A 34 -20.57 -8.15 -11.21
N THR A 35 -20.53 -6.86 -10.90
CA THR A 35 -21.54 -5.91 -11.37
C THR A 35 -21.34 -5.60 -12.86
N ASP A 36 -22.41 -5.21 -13.54
CA ASP A 36 -22.33 -4.82 -14.96
C ASP A 36 -21.44 -3.58 -15.18
N GLU A 37 -21.41 -2.66 -14.21
CA GLU A 37 -20.51 -1.51 -14.22
C GLU A 37 -19.03 -1.94 -14.19
N MET A 38 -18.69 -2.91 -13.33
CA MET A 38 -17.33 -3.47 -13.29
C MET A 38 -16.97 -4.15 -14.61
N ALA A 39 -17.89 -4.95 -15.16
CA ALA A 39 -17.68 -5.63 -16.44
C ALA A 39 -17.49 -4.62 -17.60
N ALA A 40 -18.28 -3.55 -17.62
CA ALA A 40 -18.15 -2.47 -18.60
C ALA A 40 -16.82 -1.71 -18.46
N SER A 41 -16.41 -1.39 -17.22
CA SER A 41 -15.16 -0.66 -16.93
C SER A 41 -13.91 -1.41 -17.40
N LEU A 42 -13.96 -2.73 -17.41
CA LEU A 42 -12.88 -3.61 -17.85
C LEU A 42 -13.06 -4.10 -19.29
N ASN A 43 -14.12 -3.64 -19.97
CA ASN A 43 -14.49 -4.04 -21.32
C ASN A 43 -14.53 -5.57 -21.48
N LEU A 44 -15.20 -6.25 -20.55
CA LEU A 44 -15.42 -7.70 -20.56
C LEU A 44 -16.56 -8.00 -21.55
N THR A 45 -16.18 -8.45 -22.74
CA THR A 45 -17.05 -8.57 -23.91
C THR A 45 -17.71 -9.95 -24.04
N THR A 46 -17.19 -10.95 -23.34
CA THR A 46 -17.68 -12.34 -23.42
C THR A 46 -18.11 -12.87 -22.05
N ALA A 47 -19.01 -13.85 -22.04
CA ALA A 47 -19.39 -14.56 -20.81
C ALA A 47 -18.18 -15.24 -20.15
N LEU A 48 -17.28 -15.81 -20.97
CA LEU A 48 -16.03 -16.41 -20.49
C LEU A 48 -15.14 -15.40 -19.77
N GLU A 49 -14.90 -14.21 -20.33
CA GLU A 49 -14.09 -13.16 -19.68
C GLU A 49 -14.68 -12.73 -18.32
N ARG A 50 -16.02 -12.70 -18.21
CA ARG A 50 -16.71 -12.39 -16.95
C ARG A 50 -16.50 -13.49 -15.90
N GLU A 51 -16.62 -14.76 -16.29
CA GLU A 51 -16.39 -15.90 -15.39
C GLU A 51 -14.93 -16.00 -14.96
N GLU A 52 -13.99 -15.84 -15.89
CA GLU A 52 -12.56 -15.84 -15.61
C GLU A 52 -12.16 -14.71 -14.65
N TYR A 53 -12.68 -13.50 -14.88
CA TYR A 53 -12.40 -12.37 -14.01
C TYR A 53 -12.97 -12.58 -12.60
N LYS A 54 -14.16 -13.14 -12.47
CA LYS A 54 -14.74 -13.52 -11.17
C LYS A 54 -13.87 -14.56 -10.46
N ALA A 55 -13.49 -15.64 -11.14
CA ALA A 55 -12.62 -16.67 -10.58
C ALA A 55 -11.25 -16.10 -10.16
N PHE A 56 -10.71 -15.16 -10.94
CA PHE A 56 -9.49 -14.44 -10.61
C PHE A 56 -9.65 -13.64 -9.33
N LEU A 57 -10.73 -12.87 -9.16
CA LEU A 57 -10.96 -12.07 -7.96
C LEU A 57 -11.12 -12.95 -6.71
N GLU A 58 -11.86 -14.05 -6.80
CA GLU A 58 -12.02 -15.00 -5.69
C GLU A 58 -10.66 -15.58 -5.26
N LYS A 59 -9.83 -15.99 -6.23
CA LYS A 59 -8.48 -16.48 -5.95
C LYS A 59 -7.57 -15.39 -5.37
N LEU A 60 -7.66 -14.18 -5.90
CA LEU A 60 -6.88 -13.02 -5.45
C LEU A 60 -7.23 -12.65 -4.01
N ILE A 61 -8.51 -12.65 -3.63
CA ILE A 61 -8.95 -12.35 -2.26
C ILE A 61 -8.31 -13.32 -1.26
N VAL A 62 -8.25 -14.61 -1.57
CA VAL A 62 -7.59 -15.60 -0.71
C VAL A 62 -6.10 -15.28 -0.55
N ALA A 63 -5.42 -14.93 -1.65
CA ALA A 63 -3.99 -14.56 -1.60
C ALA A 63 -3.74 -13.26 -0.81
N LEU A 64 -4.62 -12.26 -0.95
CA LEU A 64 -4.53 -10.98 -0.26
C LEU A 64 -4.94 -11.04 1.22
N ARG A 65 -5.52 -12.16 1.68
CA ARG A 65 -5.97 -12.35 3.08
C ARG A 65 -5.26 -13.49 3.79
N GLY A 66 -4.20 -14.03 3.21
CA GLY A 66 -3.38 -15.05 3.85
C GLY A 66 -2.60 -14.54 5.06
N PRO A 67 -1.95 -15.44 5.84
CA PRO A 67 -1.21 -15.08 7.04
C PRO A 67 -0.10 -14.04 6.81
N ILE A 68 0.60 -14.14 5.67
CA ILE A 68 1.63 -13.16 5.27
C ILE A 68 1.01 -11.78 5.07
N ALA A 69 -0.14 -11.71 4.41
CA ALA A 69 -0.82 -10.45 4.18
C ALA A 69 -1.24 -9.79 5.52
N TRP A 70 -1.78 -10.57 6.46
CA TRP A 70 -2.14 -10.08 7.81
C TRP A 70 -0.92 -9.60 8.61
N LEU A 71 0.21 -10.31 8.49
CA LEU A 71 1.47 -9.88 9.11
C LEU A 71 1.92 -8.54 8.53
N LEU A 72 1.94 -8.40 7.20
CA LEU A 72 2.33 -7.15 6.54
C LEU A 72 1.38 -6.00 6.87
N LEU A 73 0.07 -6.25 6.94
CA LEU A 73 -0.90 -5.25 7.37
C LEU A 73 -0.65 -4.82 8.81
N SER A 74 -0.35 -5.76 9.70
CA SER A 74 -0.03 -5.46 11.11
C SER A 74 1.25 -4.63 11.22
N LEU A 75 2.29 -4.93 10.44
CA LEU A 75 3.50 -4.11 10.37
C LEU A 75 3.22 -2.70 9.85
N LEU A 76 2.38 -2.59 8.82
CA LEU A 76 1.95 -1.30 8.25
C LEU A 76 1.12 -0.49 9.26
N ILE A 77 0.19 -1.09 9.98
CA ILE A 77 -0.60 -0.35 10.98
C ILE A 77 0.27 0.00 12.19
N GLY A 78 1.05 -0.97 12.68
CA GLY A 78 1.94 -0.80 13.82
C GLY A 78 3.03 0.27 13.58
N GLY A 79 3.63 0.29 12.39
CA GLY A 79 4.59 1.32 12.01
C GLY A 79 3.95 2.71 11.97
N LEU A 80 2.73 2.84 11.45
CA LEU A 80 1.99 4.11 11.47
C LEU A 80 1.69 4.59 12.90
N ILE A 81 1.28 3.67 13.79
CA ILE A 81 1.04 3.97 15.20
C ILE A 81 2.35 4.41 15.87
N ALA A 82 3.46 3.73 15.62
CA ALA A 82 4.76 4.11 16.16
C ALA A 82 5.18 5.51 15.71
N VAL A 83 4.99 5.84 14.42
CA VAL A 83 5.20 7.20 13.91
C VAL A 83 4.34 8.20 14.68
N ALA A 84 3.03 7.97 14.77
CA ALA A 84 2.11 8.88 15.43
C ALA A 84 2.47 9.06 16.92
N TYR A 85 2.85 7.99 17.61
CA TYR A 85 3.26 8.02 19.01
C TYR A 85 4.51 8.87 19.23
N PHE A 86 5.59 8.60 18.49
CA PHE A 86 6.83 9.37 18.64
C PHE A 86 6.65 10.82 18.20
N PHE A 87 5.90 11.05 17.12
CA PHE A 87 5.71 12.36 16.55
C PHE A 87 4.75 13.25 17.36
N LEU A 88 3.55 12.74 17.65
CA LEU A 88 2.46 13.52 18.24
C LEU A 88 2.52 13.51 19.77
N SER A 89 2.82 12.37 20.39
CA SER A 89 2.82 12.23 21.85
C SER A 89 4.17 12.60 22.46
N LYS A 90 5.26 11.99 21.95
CA LYS A 90 6.61 12.24 22.49
C LYS A 90 7.29 13.47 21.92
N LYS A 91 6.79 14.01 20.80
CA LYS A 91 7.41 15.13 20.06
C LYS A 91 8.87 14.86 19.66
N ASP A 92 9.25 13.59 19.59
CA ASP A 92 10.59 13.13 19.22
C ASP A 92 10.62 12.91 17.71
N ILE A 93 11.05 13.96 17.00
CA ILE A 93 11.03 13.96 15.53
C ILE A 93 12.11 13.03 14.97
N VAL A 94 13.18 12.72 15.72
CA VAL A 94 14.24 11.79 15.28
C VAL A 94 13.70 10.37 15.28
N LYS A 95 13.19 9.89 16.41
CA LYS A 95 12.61 8.54 16.51
C LYS A 95 11.40 8.39 15.61
N ALA A 96 10.56 9.41 15.50
CA ALA A 96 9.46 9.40 14.55
C ALA A 96 9.94 9.22 13.11
N THR A 97 11.05 9.85 12.72
CA THR A 97 11.60 9.71 11.36
C THR A 97 12.07 8.29 11.10
N TYR A 98 12.77 7.66 12.05
CA TYR A 98 13.19 6.26 11.91
C TYR A 98 12.01 5.29 11.90
N ALA A 99 11.00 5.50 12.77
CA ALA A 99 9.76 4.74 12.71
C ALA A 99 9.08 4.89 11.34
N TYR A 100 9.13 6.08 10.76
CA TYR A 100 8.60 6.35 9.43
C TYR A 100 9.33 5.58 8.33
N MET A 101 10.65 5.48 8.42
CA MET A 101 11.44 4.68 7.47
C MET A 101 11.06 3.20 7.55
N GLY A 102 10.87 2.66 8.76
CA GLY A 102 10.35 1.31 8.96
C GLY A 102 8.96 1.11 8.35
N GLN A 103 8.08 2.10 8.57
CA GLN A 103 6.73 2.11 8.01
C GLN A 103 6.71 2.13 6.47
N ILE A 104 7.62 2.90 5.84
CA ILE A 104 7.78 2.88 4.38
C ILE A 104 8.26 1.51 3.91
N GLY A 105 9.18 0.87 4.65
CA GLY A 105 9.60 -0.51 4.36
C GLY A 105 8.42 -1.49 4.36
N ALA A 106 7.56 -1.43 5.38
CA ALA A 106 6.34 -2.26 5.45
C ALA A 106 5.39 -1.98 4.26
N PHE A 107 5.24 -0.73 3.85
CA PHE A 107 4.43 -0.34 2.69
C PHE A 107 4.96 -0.93 1.37
N VAL A 108 6.29 -0.91 1.16
CA VAL A 108 6.91 -1.51 -0.02
C VAL A 108 6.73 -3.03 -0.02
N LEU A 109 6.94 -3.69 1.12
CA LEU A 109 6.73 -5.14 1.25
C LEU A 109 5.28 -5.54 0.97
N MET A 110 4.31 -4.78 1.50
CA MET A 110 2.89 -4.98 1.21
C MET A 110 2.59 -4.80 -0.29
N SER A 111 3.15 -3.78 -0.93
CA SER A 111 2.97 -3.54 -2.36
C SER A 111 3.53 -4.68 -3.21
N LEU A 112 4.69 -5.22 -2.83
CA LEU A 112 5.30 -6.38 -3.47
C LEU A 112 4.44 -7.64 -3.29
N HIS A 113 3.95 -7.89 -2.08
CA HIS A 113 3.04 -9.01 -1.79
C HIS A 113 1.77 -8.93 -2.64
N ASN A 114 1.17 -7.75 -2.76
CA ASN A 114 0.00 -7.54 -3.61
C ASN A 114 0.32 -7.85 -5.08
N PHE A 115 1.43 -7.34 -5.61
CA PHE A 115 1.87 -7.65 -6.97
C PHE A 115 2.05 -9.16 -7.22
N LEU A 116 2.71 -9.86 -6.30
CA LEU A 116 2.90 -11.31 -6.40
C LEU A 116 1.57 -12.08 -6.29
N SER A 117 0.64 -11.61 -5.45
CA SER A 117 -0.70 -12.18 -5.31
C SER A 117 -1.52 -12.05 -6.59
N TYR A 118 -1.39 -10.92 -7.30
CA TYR A 118 -1.95 -10.76 -8.65
C TYR A 118 -1.37 -11.79 -9.61
N ARG A 119 -0.04 -11.94 -9.64
CA ARG A 119 0.66 -12.87 -10.54
C ARG A 119 0.27 -14.32 -10.29
N SER A 120 0.22 -14.76 -9.03
CA SER A 120 -0.15 -16.14 -8.68
C SER A 120 -1.62 -16.47 -8.98
N SER A 121 -2.47 -15.45 -9.06
CA SER A 121 -3.90 -15.60 -9.35
C SER A 121 -4.22 -15.66 -10.85
N MET A 122 -3.28 -15.31 -11.73
CA MET A 122 -3.47 -15.29 -13.20
C MET A 122 -3.73 -16.64 -13.86
N SER A 123 -3.52 -17.76 -13.15
CA SER A 123 -3.63 -19.11 -13.73
C SER A 123 -5.02 -19.45 -14.29
N VAL A 124 -6.06 -18.71 -13.87
CA VAL A 124 -7.46 -18.93 -14.27
C VAL A 124 -7.88 -18.09 -15.48
N ILE A 125 -7.05 -17.14 -15.92
CA ILE A 125 -7.34 -16.27 -17.05
C ILE A 125 -6.75 -16.89 -18.31
N THR A 126 -7.56 -17.18 -19.33
CA THR A 126 -7.07 -17.66 -20.63
C THR A 126 -7.03 -16.56 -21.69
N SER A 127 -7.85 -15.52 -21.55
CA SER A 127 -7.85 -14.36 -22.46
C SER A 127 -6.54 -13.55 -22.38
N ASP A 128 -5.81 -13.42 -23.49
CA ASP A 128 -4.57 -12.64 -23.57
C ASP A 128 -4.80 -11.15 -23.29
N LYS A 129 -5.93 -10.61 -23.76
CA LYS A 129 -6.35 -9.22 -23.52
C LYS A 129 -6.52 -8.97 -22.02
N LEU A 130 -7.33 -9.80 -21.35
CA LEU A 130 -7.63 -9.66 -19.93
C LEU A 130 -6.37 -9.89 -19.08
N ARG A 131 -5.56 -10.91 -19.43
CA ARG A 131 -4.30 -11.20 -18.76
C ARG A 131 -3.33 -10.02 -18.84
N THR A 132 -3.15 -9.45 -20.03
CA THR A 132 -2.29 -8.28 -20.25
C THR A 132 -2.75 -7.08 -19.42
N LEU A 133 -4.06 -6.80 -19.43
CA LEU A 133 -4.64 -5.70 -18.66
C LEU A 133 -4.36 -5.82 -17.15
N LEU A 134 -4.61 -7.00 -16.56
CA LEU A 134 -4.42 -7.23 -15.13
C LEU A 134 -2.94 -7.26 -14.71
N GLN A 135 -2.06 -7.73 -15.59
CA GLN A 135 -0.62 -7.70 -15.35
C GLN A 135 -0.05 -6.28 -15.44
N ALA A 136 -0.53 -5.48 -16.40
CA ALA A 136 -0.13 -4.09 -16.54
C ALA A 136 -0.61 -3.25 -15.35
N SER A 137 -1.86 -3.45 -14.91
CA SER A 137 -2.43 -2.70 -13.78
C SER A 137 -1.69 -2.97 -12.47
N SER A 138 -1.40 -4.24 -12.17
CA SER A 138 -0.65 -4.62 -10.98
C SER A 138 0.80 -4.14 -11.00
N LEU A 139 1.47 -4.15 -12.16
CA LEU A 139 2.80 -3.58 -12.30
C LEU A 139 2.79 -2.06 -12.10
N TYR A 140 1.82 -1.36 -12.70
CA TYR A 140 1.66 0.07 -12.54
C TYR A 140 1.46 0.45 -11.07
N ALA A 141 0.60 -0.29 -10.36
CA ALA A 141 0.39 -0.08 -8.93
C ALA A 141 1.68 -0.27 -8.12
N LEU A 142 2.46 -1.31 -8.40
CA LEU A 142 3.75 -1.54 -7.74
C LEU A 142 4.74 -0.39 -8.00
N VAL A 143 4.90 0.02 -9.27
CA VAL A 143 5.81 1.10 -9.63
C VAL A 143 5.41 2.41 -8.96
N LEU A 144 4.12 2.75 -8.97
CA LEU A 144 3.61 3.93 -8.29
C LEU A 144 3.90 3.90 -6.78
N SER A 145 3.65 2.77 -6.12
CA SER A 145 3.98 2.58 -4.70
C SER A 145 5.46 2.78 -4.43
N VAL A 146 6.35 2.23 -5.27
CA VAL A 146 7.80 2.41 -5.12
C VAL A 146 8.20 3.87 -5.30
N VAL A 147 7.66 4.57 -6.30
CA VAL A 147 7.92 6.01 -6.51
C VAL A 147 7.48 6.82 -5.29
N VAL A 148 6.28 6.57 -4.76
CA VAL A 148 5.78 7.25 -3.55
C VAL A 148 6.69 6.98 -2.35
N ALA A 149 7.10 5.73 -2.15
CA ALA A 149 8.02 5.36 -1.08
C ALA A 149 9.37 6.09 -1.18
N LEU A 150 9.94 6.18 -2.39
CA LEU A 150 11.19 6.90 -2.66
C LEU A 150 11.05 8.40 -2.41
N VAL A 151 9.93 9.02 -2.82
CA VAL A 151 9.66 10.43 -2.53
C VAL A 151 9.60 10.67 -1.02
N TYR A 152 8.91 9.80 -0.27
CA TYR A 152 8.81 9.93 1.18
C TYR A 152 10.16 9.76 1.87
N LEU A 153 10.93 8.73 1.48
CA LEU A 153 12.29 8.53 1.98
C LEU A 153 13.18 9.72 1.64
N GLY A 154 13.13 10.25 0.42
CA GLY A 154 13.90 11.42 0.01
C GLY A 154 13.61 12.65 0.87
N ILE A 155 12.33 12.93 1.15
CA ILE A 155 11.92 14.03 2.04
C ILE A 155 12.46 13.81 3.45
N LEU A 156 12.31 12.60 4.01
CA LEU A 156 12.75 12.28 5.36
C LEU A 156 14.27 12.39 5.51
N LEU A 157 15.03 11.81 4.59
CA LEU A 157 16.49 11.86 4.59
C LEU A 157 17.00 13.28 4.42
N TYR A 158 16.42 14.05 3.49
CA TYR A 158 16.76 15.46 3.31
C TYR A 158 16.51 16.27 4.59
N LYS A 159 15.36 16.07 5.24
CA LYS A 159 15.03 16.77 6.49
C LYS A 159 15.89 16.31 7.66
N LEU A 160 16.24 15.03 7.74
CA LEU A 160 17.11 14.50 8.80
C LEU A 160 18.53 15.06 8.67
N LYS A 161 19.09 15.09 7.45
CA LYS A 161 20.44 15.62 7.17
C LYS A 161 20.56 17.12 7.47
N ASN A 162 19.53 17.90 7.14
CA ASN A 162 19.56 19.36 7.28
C ASN A 162 18.93 19.86 8.60
N ARG A 163 18.92 19.04 9.65
CA ARG A 163 18.34 19.44 10.94
C ARG A 163 19.26 20.40 11.71
N PRO A 164 18.70 21.39 12.41
CA PRO A 164 19.47 22.24 13.30
C PRO A 164 19.96 21.45 14.53
N ALA A 165 21.19 21.72 14.98
CA ALA A 165 21.84 21.02 16.08
C ALA A 165 21.07 21.07 17.42
N SER A 166 20.21 22.08 17.59
CA SER A 166 19.33 22.22 18.77
C SER A 166 18.31 21.08 18.93
N ASP A 167 18.00 20.34 17.86
CA ASP A 167 17.05 19.22 17.89
C ASP A 167 17.71 17.87 18.24
N LEU A 168 19.03 17.82 18.46
CA LEU A 168 19.78 16.62 18.85
C LEU A 168 19.99 16.50 20.37
N GLN A 169 19.65 17.55 21.14
CA GLN A 169 19.88 17.65 22.58
C GLN A 169 18.61 17.46 23.43
N ALA A 170 17.47 17.14 22.80
CA ALA A 170 16.18 16.87 23.45
C ALA A 170 15.82 15.38 23.34
#